data_AF-E6R0L4-F1
#
_entry.id   AF-E6R0L4-F1
#
_cell.length_a   1.000
_cell.length_b   1.000
_cell.length_c   1.000
_cell.angle_alpha   90.00
_cell.angle_beta   90.00
_cell.angle_gamma   90.00
#
_symmetry.space_group_name_H-M   'P 1'
#
loop_
_entity.id
_entity.type
_entity.pdbx_description
1 polymer ?
#
loop_
_entity_poly.entity_id
_entity_poly.type
_entity_poly.pdbx_seq_one_letter_code
_entity_poly.pdbx_strand_id
1 'polypeptide(L)'
;MASDLLLDEIKCGSASEIMMAVRYSTSPPGPTFIPSLDDVLLEYRPHDGNSSLRRGDLIELVGSSGSGKTTLLTFLIMTTILPDVLPPPLSTVLGGKGGYAQVFQPDTHRSIILSLRRSISAHIRSLAPQAEENLIEDVIKESLSRLSVWRGRPRWKDLALGLKGIIVELSPYSIKTEQRSGALDLVVIDGFADGYYPQLWADEERGRKQHGDAANIAGPDAVGVRQVMEVIGQIRKDLGSVVVMSVQGLRTTSETQPFYLPHLPSPYPNPFSISKSGPISRSNPTYWPLNIQITLLGRARSLQLPGDTTLIDALRSKAHETKEKGEKAQSDKYEGLVRLVNVDGEILGKREGAKFHFHIGENGLQVWSDS
;
A
#
# COMPACT_ATOMS: atom_id res chain seq x y z
N MET A 1 2.23 -49.09 -8.37
CA MET A 1 1.04 -48.23 -8.23
C MET A 1 0.96 -47.48 -6.90
N ALA A 2 1.78 -47.77 -5.87
CA ALA A 2 1.82 -46.98 -4.64
C ALA A 2 2.94 -45.90 -4.60
N SER A 3 3.90 -45.96 -5.54
CA SER A 3 5.03 -45.02 -5.64
C SER A 3 4.64 -43.67 -6.24
N ASP A 4 3.65 -43.64 -7.15
CA ASP A 4 3.29 -42.43 -7.89
C ASP A 4 2.49 -41.46 -7.03
N LEU A 5 1.76 -41.95 -6.01
CA LEU A 5 1.04 -41.12 -5.03
C LEU A 5 1.99 -40.41 -4.05
N LEU A 6 3.15 -41.00 -3.73
CA LEU A 6 4.16 -40.40 -2.84
C LEU A 6 4.97 -39.30 -3.54
N LEU A 7 5.12 -39.37 -4.85
CA LEU A 7 5.83 -38.37 -5.64
C LEU A 7 4.96 -37.13 -5.95
N ASP A 8 3.64 -37.29 -6.03
CA ASP A 8 2.69 -36.16 -6.16
C ASP A 8 2.65 -35.26 -4.91
N GLU A 9 3.06 -35.78 -3.75
CA GLU A 9 3.21 -34.99 -2.51
C GLU A 9 4.51 -34.18 -2.49
N ILE A 10 5.53 -34.56 -3.26
CA ILE A 10 6.78 -33.81 -3.38
C ILE A 10 6.57 -32.68 -4.40
N LYS A 11 5.99 -31.58 -3.92
CA LYS A 11 5.90 -30.36 -4.71
C LYS A 11 7.31 -29.84 -5.01
N CYS A 12 7.71 -29.90 -6.28
CA CYS A 12 8.89 -29.21 -6.78
C CYS A 12 8.68 -27.70 -6.60
N GLY A 13 9.45 -27.09 -5.70
CA GLY A 13 9.46 -25.65 -5.48
C GLY A 13 10.88 -25.09 -5.49
N SER A 14 11.02 -23.81 -5.82
CA SER A 14 12.29 -23.12 -5.73
C SER A 14 12.69 -22.86 -4.28
N ALA A 15 13.99 -22.71 -4.00
CA ALA A 15 14.47 -22.31 -2.67
C ALA A 15 13.84 -20.98 -2.20
N SER A 16 13.53 -20.07 -3.14
CA SER A 16 12.80 -18.83 -2.86
C SER A 16 11.39 -19.10 -2.30
N GLU A 17 10.66 -20.07 -2.88
CA GLU A 17 9.32 -20.44 -2.42
C GLU A 17 9.34 -21.07 -1.02
N ILE A 18 10.36 -21.89 -0.71
CA ILE A 18 10.56 -22.43 0.64
C ILE A 18 10.87 -21.30 1.63
N MET A 19 11.78 -20.38 1.28
CA MET A 19 12.11 -19.23 2.13
C MET A 19 10.89 -18.34 2.37
N MET A 20 10.06 -18.11 1.36
CA MET A 20 8.80 -17.38 1.52
C MET A 20 7.81 -18.13 2.41
N ALA A 21 7.66 -19.45 2.26
CA ALA A 21 6.79 -20.24 3.12
C ALA A 21 7.23 -20.18 4.59
N VAL A 22 8.53 -20.26 4.87
CA VAL A 22 9.08 -20.11 6.22
C VAL A 22 8.84 -18.69 6.75
N ARG A 23 9.12 -17.65 5.95
CA ARG A 23 8.92 -16.25 6.36
C ARG A 23 7.46 -15.90 6.58
N TYR A 24 6.55 -16.51 5.82
CA TYR A 24 5.11 -16.31 5.96
C TYR A 24 4.66 -16.62 7.39
N SER A 25 5.16 -17.71 7.98
CA SER A 25 4.80 -18.11 9.35
C SER A 25 5.68 -17.48 10.43
N THR A 26 6.98 -17.28 10.16
CA THR A 26 7.96 -16.88 11.19
C THR A 26 8.22 -15.37 11.27
N SER A 27 7.86 -14.61 10.23
CA SER A 27 8.07 -13.16 10.16
C SER A 27 6.96 -12.48 9.35
N PRO A 28 5.70 -12.56 9.81
CA PRO A 28 4.59 -11.93 9.11
C PRO A 28 4.70 -10.39 9.21
N PRO A 29 4.12 -9.63 8.27
CA PRO A 29 4.20 -8.17 8.28
C PRO A 29 3.52 -7.49 9.49
N GLY A 30 2.73 -8.20 10.28
CA GLY A 30 2.01 -7.67 11.44
C GLY A 30 0.71 -6.93 11.08
N PRO A 31 0.06 -6.32 12.08
CA PRO A 31 -1.21 -5.63 11.90
C PRO A 31 -1.08 -4.34 11.07
N THR A 32 -2.20 -3.79 10.62
CA THR A 32 -2.27 -2.43 10.06
C THR A 32 -2.23 -1.37 11.16
N PHE A 33 -2.47 -1.76 12.42
CA PHE A 33 -2.69 -0.88 13.57
C PHE A 33 -3.92 0.01 13.37
N ILE A 34 -4.96 -0.54 12.75
CA ILE A 34 -6.29 0.06 12.63
C ILE A 34 -7.27 -1.02 13.09
N PRO A 35 -7.71 -1.04 14.36
CA PRO A 35 -8.47 -2.15 14.94
C PRO A 35 -9.65 -2.59 14.08
N SER A 36 -10.51 -1.65 13.68
CA SER A 36 -11.67 -2.00 12.85
C SER A 36 -11.32 -2.52 11.45
N LEU A 37 -10.13 -2.23 10.91
CA LEU A 37 -9.64 -2.85 9.68
C LEU A 37 -8.98 -4.20 9.95
N ASP A 38 -8.20 -4.31 11.03
CA ASP A 38 -7.51 -5.53 11.44
C ASP A 38 -8.51 -6.65 11.78
N ASP A 39 -9.58 -6.32 12.50
CA ASP A 39 -10.67 -7.25 12.83
C ASP A 39 -11.28 -7.85 11.56
N VAL A 40 -11.61 -6.98 10.60
CA VAL A 40 -12.20 -7.39 9.31
C VAL A 40 -11.23 -8.25 8.50
N LEU A 41 -9.95 -7.87 8.45
CA LEU A 41 -8.93 -8.64 7.73
C LEU A 41 -8.73 -10.02 8.34
N LEU A 42 -8.71 -10.13 9.68
CA LEU A 42 -8.53 -11.38 10.40
C LEU A 42 -9.78 -12.26 10.37
N GLU A 43 -10.98 -11.68 10.36
CA GLU A 43 -12.25 -12.40 10.20
C GLU A 43 -12.28 -13.21 8.90
N TYR A 44 -11.92 -12.57 7.78
CA TYR A 44 -11.96 -13.23 6.46
C TYR A 44 -10.68 -13.97 6.09
N ARG A 45 -9.54 -13.62 6.71
CA ARG A 45 -8.22 -14.19 6.41
C ARG A 45 -7.44 -14.45 7.71
N PRO A 46 -7.86 -15.41 8.55
CA PRO A 46 -7.19 -15.71 9.82
C PRO A 46 -5.73 -16.11 9.60
N HIS A 47 -4.84 -15.69 10.49
CA HIS A 47 -3.41 -15.96 10.41
C HIS A 47 -2.87 -16.32 11.79
N ASP A 48 -2.08 -17.40 11.90
CA ASP A 48 -1.64 -17.96 13.18
C ASP A 48 -0.86 -16.96 14.06
N GLY A 49 -0.14 -16.02 13.43
CA GLY A 49 0.56 -14.93 14.09
C GLY A 49 -0.27 -13.67 14.40
N ASN A 50 -1.61 -13.72 14.31
CA ASN A 50 -2.50 -12.54 14.43
C ASN A 50 -2.11 -11.36 13.54
N SER A 51 -1.53 -11.65 12.37
CA SER A 51 -1.11 -10.65 11.40
C SER A 51 -2.23 -10.41 10.39
N SER A 52 -2.79 -9.20 10.38
CA SER A 52 -3.86 -8.83 9.43
C SER A 52 -3.34 -8.64 8.00
N LEU A 53 -2.06 -8.27 7.86
CA LEU A 53 -1.35 -8.26 6.59
C LEU A 53 -0.52 -9.53 6.40
N ARG A 54 -0.35 -9.96 5.15
CA ARG A 54 0.41 -11.15 4.78
C ARG A 54 1.54 -10.81 3.82
N ARG A 55 2.64 -11.58 3.87
CA ARG A 55 3.74 -11.41 2.92
C ARG A 55 3.22 -11.54 1.48
N GLY A 56 3.59 -10.59 0.64
CA GLY A 56 3.11 -10.50 -0.74
C GLY A 56 1.67 -10.01 -0.90
N ASP A 57 1.02 -9.43 0.11
CA ASP A 57 -0.25 -8.73 -0.10
C ASP A 57 -0.08 -7.57 -1.10
N LEU A 58 -1.07 -7.41 -1.99
CA LEU A 58 -1.18 -6.30 -2.91
C LEU A 58 -2.49 -5.56 -2.64
N ILE A 59 -2.33 -4.33 -2.17
CA ILE A 59 -3.40 -3.49 -1.68
C ILE A 59 -3.62 -2.35 -2.65
N GLU A 60 -4.83 -2.23 -3.16
CA GLU A 60 -5.29 -1.06 -3.91
C GLU A 60 -6.06 -0.14 -2.97
N LEU A 61 -5.58 1.09 -2.81
CA LEU A 61 -6.21 2.13 -2.00
C LEU A 61 -6.86 3.18 -2.89
N VAL A 62 -8.18 3.11 -3.02
CA VAL A 62 -8.97 3.95 -3.92
C VAL A 62 -9.75 5.00 -3.14
N GLY A 63 -9.90 6.19 -3.70
CA GLY A 63 -10.72 7.24 -3.09
C GLY A 63 -10.58 8.57 -3.82
N SER A 64 -11.51 9.48 -3.60
CA SER A 64 -11.45 10.84 -4.14
C SER A 64 -10.28 11.66 -3.55
N SER A 65 -10.04 12.86 -4.08
CA SER A 65 -9.07 13.78 -3.46
C SER A 65 -9.54 14.15 -2.04
N GLY A 66 -8.61 14.24 -1.10
CA GLY A 66 -8.93 14.53 0.30
C GLY A 66 -9.62 13.40 1.07
N SER A 67 -9.79 12.20 0.49
CA SER A 67 -10.40 11.05 1.19
C SER A 67 -9.52 10.40 2.27
N GLY A 68 -8.28 10.86 2.44
CA GLY A 68 -7.34 10.33 3.43
C GLY A 68 -6.33 9.31 2.88
N LYS A 69 -6.27 9.08 1.56
CA LYS A 69 -5.35 8.09 0.94
C LYS A 69 -3.89 8.27 1.38
N THR A 70 -3.33 9.45 1.11
CA THR A 70 -1.93 9.76 1.44
C THR A 70 -1.70 9.73 2.95
N THR A 71 -2.69 10.10 3.76
CA THR A 71 -2.60 10.01 5.23
C THR A 71 -2.54 8.56 5.71
N LEU A 72 -3.37 7.67 5.16
CA LEU A 72 -3.33 6.24 5.45
C LEU A 72 -2.01 5.62 5.00
N LEU A 73 -1.52 5.96 3.80
CA LEU A 73 -0.19 5.53 3.33
C LEU A 73 0.92 6.01 4.27
N THR A 74 0.89 7.28 4.69
CA THR A 74 1.84 7.84 5.64
C THR A 74 1.82 7.06 6.96
N PHE A 75 0.63 6.67 7.44
CA PHE A 75 0.48 5.88 8.64
C PHE A 75 1.03 4.45 8.51
N LEU A 76 0.76 3.77 7.39
CA LEU A 76 1.32 2.44 7.11
C LEU A 76 2.85 2.48 6.98
N ILE A 77 3.41 3.53 6.38
CA ILE A 77 4.86 3.73 6.32
C ILE A 77 5.41 3.97 7.72
N MET A 78 4.81 4.88 8.48
CA MET A 78 5.21 5.20 9.84
C MET A 78 5.28 3.95 10.72
N THR A 79 4.20 3.17 10.79
CA THR A 79 4.16 1.94 11.61
C THR A 79 5.14 0.88 11.12
N THR A 80 5.48 0.87 9.84
CA THR A 80 6.51 -0.02 9.30
C THR A 80 7.92 0.38 9.75
N ILE A 81 8.29 1.65 9.65
CA ILE A 81 9.68 2.10 9.87
C ILE A 81 10.01 2.41 11.34
N LEU A 82 8.99 2.74 12.14
CA LEU A 82 9.13 3.06 13.55
C LEU A 82 9.61 1.82 14.33
N PRO A 83 10.48 1.94 15.35
CA PRO A 83 10.80 0.81 16.22
C PRO A 83 9.58 0.42 17.07
N ASP A 84 9.57 -0.84 17.52
CA ASP A 84 8.50 -1.34 18.39
C ASP A 84 8.51 -0.67 19.78
N VAL A 85 9.70 -0.36 20.29
CA VAL A 85 9.89 0.18 21.64
C VAL A 85 10.88 1.36 21.59
N LEU A 86 10.63 2.39 22.41
CA LEU A 86 11.60 3.46 22.62
C LEU A 86 12.88 2.93 23.26
N PRO A 87 14.06 3.49 22.92
CA PRO A 87 15.29 3.12 23.59
C PRO A 87 15.25 3.49 25.09
N PRO A 88 16.09 2.85 25.92
CA PRO A 88 16.20 3.17 27.34
C PRO A 88 16.49 4.67 27.58
N PRO A 89 15.99 5.28 28.67
CA PRO A 89 15.37 4.62 29.83
C PRO A 89 13.85 4.38 29.73
N LEU A 90 13.16 4.96 28.74
CA LEU A 90 11.68 4.96 28.72
C LEU A 90 11.07 3.59 28.43
N SER A 91 11.64 2.85 27.46
CA SER A 91 11.15 1.53 27.05
C SER A 91 9.64 1.47 26.73
N THR A 92 9.05 2.58 26.30
CA THR A 92 7.62 2.66 25.94
C THR A 92 7.36 1.93 24.64
N VAL A 93 6.32 1.08 24.60
CA VAL A 93 5.86 0.42 23.36
C VAL A 93 5.24 1.47 22.43
N LEU A 94 5.81 1.59 21.24
CA LEU A 94 5.37 2.48 20.17
C LEU A 94 4.47 1.78 19.15
N GLY A 95 4.52 0.45 19.04
CA GLY A 95 3.77 -0.29 18.03
C GLY A 95 4.33 -0.10 16.61
N GLY A 96 5.65 0.05 16.50
CA GLY A 96 6.37 0.03 15.22
C GLY A 96 6.93 -1.35 14.89
N LYS A 97 7.33 -1.57 13.63
CA LYS A 97 7.85 -2.86 13.15
C LYS A 97 9.38 -2.88 12.96
N GLY A 98 10.02 -1.72 12.95
CA GLY A 98 11.46 -1.58 12.66
C GLY A 98 11.87 -2.07 11.27
N GLY A 99 10.93 -2.16 10.34
CA GLY A 99 11.12 -2.69 8.99
C GLY A 99 11.53 -1.62 7.98
N TYR A 100 11.76 -2.06 6.74
CA TYR A 100 12.17 -1.18 5.64
C TYR A 100 11.01 -0.88 4.69
N ALA A 101 10.92 0.38 4.25
CA ALA A 101 9.90 0.83 3.31
C ALA A 101 10.50 1.57 2.11
N GLN A 102 9.93 1.34 0.93
CA GLN A 102 10.23 2.08 -0.30
C GLN A 102 8.97 2.81 -0.77
N VAL A 103 9.07 4.11 -1.02
CA VAL A 103 7.95 4.92 -1.50
C VAL A 103 8.25 5.42 -2.91
N PHE A 104 7.32 5.22 -3.83
CA PHE A 104 7.29 5.83 -5.15
C PHE A 104 6.26 6.94 -5.11
N GLN A 105 6.76 8.17 -5.13
CA GLN A 105 5.91 9.35 -5.06
C GLN A 105 6.31 10.32 -6.20
N PRO A 106 5.39 10.68 -7.10
CA PRO A 106 5.66 11.64 -8.15
C PRO A 106 6.19 12.97 -7.62
N ASP A 107 6.96 13.67 -8.45
CA ASP A 107 7.45 15.02 -8.12
C ASP A 107 6.32 16.04 -7.93
N THR A 108 5.16 15.77 -8.51
CA THR A 108 3.94 16.59 -8.36
C THR A 108 3.32 16.50 -6.98
N HIS A 109 3.61 15.46 -6.20
CA HIS A 109 3.07 15.32 -4.84
C HIS A 109 3.96 16.04 -3.83
N ARG A 110 3.38 16.47 -2.70
CA ARG A 110 4.19 17.00 -1.60
C ARG A 110 5.04 15.88 -0.98
N SER A 111 6.30 16.18 -0.64
CA SER A 111 7.19 15.21 0.01
C SER A 111 6.56 14.60 1.27
N ILE A 112 6.48 13.27 1.31
CA ILE A 112 5.95 12.52 2.45
C ILE A 112 6.83 12.61 3.70
N ILE A 113 8.14 12.90 3.55
CA ILE A 113 9.12 12.91 4.64
C ILE A 113 8.73 13.89 5.75
N LEU A 114 8.29 15.10 5.39
CA LEU A 114 7.88 16.11 6.37
C LEU A 114 6.64 15.68 7.16
N SER A 115 5.68 15.04 6.49
CA SER A 115 4.49 14.49 7.12
C SER A 115 4.85 13.33 8.06
N LEU A 116 5.71 12.41 7.62
CA LEU A 116 6.20 11.29 8.43
C LEU A 116 6.91 11.76 9.69
N ARG A 117 7.87 12.68 9.57
CA ARG A 117 8.59 13.26 10.71
C ARG A 117 7.63 13.84 11.75
N ARG A 118 6.63 14.59 11.30
CA ARG A 118 5.59 15.17 12.17
C ARG A 118 4.74 14.09 12.83
N SER A 119 4.28 13.09 12.06
CA SER A 119 3.46 12.00 12.58
C SER A 119 4.21 11.14 13.59
N ILE A 120 5.48 10.79 13.33
CA ILE A 120 6.34 10.07 14.29
C ILE A 120 6.50 10.88 15.58
N SER A 121 6.85 12.16 15.46
CA SER A 121 7.05 13.05 16.61
C SER A 121 5.78 13.17 17.46
N ALA A 122 4.62 13.36 16.83
CA ALA A 122 3.34 13.44 17.51
C ALA A 122 2.94 12.11 18.17
N HIS A 123 3.18 10.99 17.48
CA HIS A 123 2.92 9.64 17.99
C HIS A 123 3.74 9.36 19.26
N ILE A 124 5.05 9.63 19.23
CA ILE A 124 5.92 9.44 20.39
C ILE A 124 5.45 10.33 21.55
N ARG A 125 5.17 11.62 21.31
CA ARG A 125 4.67 12.52 22.37
C ARG A 125 3.33 12.08 22.95
N SER A 126 2.48 11.43 22.17
CA SER A 126 1.19 10.92 22.66
C SER A 126 1.34 9.74 23.60
N LEU A 127 2.35 8.88 23.39
CA LEU A 127 2.60 7.68 24.17
C LEU A 127 3.62 7.88 25.29
N ALA A 128 4.57 8.79 25.10
CA ALA A 128 5.61 9.16 26.05
C ALA A 128 5.76 10.69 26.13
N PRO A 129 4.82 11.39 26.81
CA PRO A 129 4.86 12.86 26.97
C PRO A 129 6.16 13.39 27.60
N GLN A 130 6.84 12.55 28.38
CA GLN A 130 8.10 12.83 29.05
C GLN A 130 9.35 12.66 28.16
N ALA A 131 9.20 12.22 26.90
CA ALA A 131 10.34 12.01 26.01
C ALA A 131 11.01 13.34 25.67
N GLU A 132 12.33 13.40 25.88
CA GLU A 132 13.14 14.56 25.52
C GLU A 132 13.22 14.75 24.00
N GLU A 133 13.36 15.99 23.55
CA GLU A 133 13.38 16.31 22.11
C GLU A 133 14.51 15.58 21.37
N ASN A 134 15.70 15.49 21.97
CA ASN A 134 16.84 14.81 21.37
C ASN A 134 16.54 13.31 21.12
N LEU A 135 15.88 12.66 22.08
CA LEU A 135 15.48 11.26 21.95
C LEU A 135 14.48 11.07 20.80
N ILE A 136 13.49 11.97 20.70
CA ILE A 136 12.49 11.95 19.62
C ILE A 136 13.18 12.13 18.27
N GLU A 137 14.12 13.07 18.18
CA GLU A 137 14.89 13.35 16.97
C GLU A 137 15.77 12.16 16.54
N ASP A 138 16.42 11.49 17.48
CA ASP A 138 17.21 10.28 17.22
C ASP A 138 16.33 9.15 16.69
N VAL A 139 15.16 8.92 17.31
CA VAL A 139 14.19 7.90 16.85
C VAL A 139 13.66 8.25 15.46
N ILE A 140 13.38 9.53 15.17
CA ILE A 140 12.96 9.98 13.84
C ILE A 140 14.06 9.70 12.82
N LYS A 141 15.31 10.08 13.11
CA LYS A 141 16.45 9.90 12.21
C LYS A 141 16.65 8.42 11.91
N GLU A 142 16.61 7.58 12.94
CA GLU A 142 16.74 6.13 12.80
C GLU A 142 15.56 5.50 12.07
N SER A 143 14.33 5.98 12.29
CA SER A 143 13.16 5.48 11.54
C SER A 143 13.23 5.87 10.06
N LEU A 144 13.61 7.11 9.77
CA LEU A 144 13.76 7.60 8.39
C LEU A 144 14.95 6.97 7.66
N SER A 145 15.96 6.42 8.36
CA SER A 145 17.06 5.67 7.73
C SER A 145 16.58 4.38 7.05
N ARG A 146 15.45 3.83 7.50
CA ARG A 146 14.79 2.65 6.92
C ARG A 146 13.84 2.97 5.76
N LEU A 147 13.67 4.26 5.44
CA LEU A 147 12.82 4.74 4.37
C LEU A 147 13.67 5.15 3.16
N SER A 148 13.33 4.64 2.00
CA SER A 148 13.84 5.17 0.73
C SER A 148 12.69 5.73 -0.10
N VAL A 149 12.88 6.93 -0.64
CA VAL A 149 11.87 7.66 -1.41
C VAL A 149 12.38 7.85 -2.82
N TRP A 150 11.70 7.22 -3.77
CA TRP A 150 11.86 7.49 -5.18
C TRP A 150 10.94 8.62 -5.59
N ARG A 151 11.54 9.63 -6.24
CA ARG A 151 10.87 10.82 -6.74
C ARG A 151 11.19 10.98 -8.21
N GLY A 152 10.17 10.89 -9.05
CA GLY A 152 10.34 10.97 -10.48
C GLY A 152 9.11 11.51 -11.18
N ARG A 153 9.24 11.66 -12.50
CA ARG A 153 8.12 12.07 -13.34
C ARG A 153 7.05 10.97 -13.33
N PRO A 154 5.76 11.32 -13.38
CA PRO A 154 4.69 10.34 -13.39
C PRO A 154 4.56 9.70 -14.78
N ARG A 155 5.58 8.93 -15.18
CA ARG A 155 5.64 8.12 -16.40
C ARG A 155 5.82 6.65 -16.03
N TRP A 156 5.10 5.74 -16.70
CA TRP A 156 5.12 4.32 -16.35
C TRP A 156 6.50 3.72 -16.62
N LYS A 157 7.26 4.25 -17.60
CA LYS A 157 8.67 3.87 -17.87
C LYS A 157 9.54 4.13 -16.64
N ASP A 158 9.42 5.32 -16.07
CA ASP A 158 10.21 5.75 -14.92
C ASP A 158 9.82 4.94 -13.68
N LEU A 159 8.53 4.69 -13.47
CA LEU A 159 8.03 3.84 -12.39
C LEU A 159 8.52 2.38 -12.53
N ALA A 160 8.41 1.78 -13.72
CA ALA A 160 8.86 0.42 -13.99
C ALA A 160 10.37 0.27 -13.76
N LEU A 161 11.17 1.24 -14.23
CA LEU A 161 12.61 1.27 -14.00
C LEU A 161 12.96 1.43 -12.53
N GLY A 162 12.27 2.33 -11.82
CA GLY A 162 12.48 2.54 -10.38
C GLY A 162 12.15 1.30 -9.56
N LEU A 163 11.02 0.64 -9.84
CA LEU A 163 10.63 -0.63 -9.20
C LEU A 163 11.63 -1.74 -9.52
N LYS A 164 12.09 -1.84 -10.77
CA LYS A 164 13.11 -2.84 -11.17
C LYS A 164 14.44 -2.58 -10.45
N GLY A 165 14.75 -1.32 -10.17
CA GLY A 165 15.89 -0.93 -9.35
C GLY A 165 15.90 -1.60 -7.98
N ILE A 166 14.74 -1.80 -7.35
CA ILE A 166 14.62 -2.51 -6.07
C ILE A 166 15.13 -3.95 -6.19
N ILE A 167 14.65 -4.67 -7.20
CA ILE A 167 15.02 -6.08 -7.42
C ILE A 167 16.53 -6.20 -7.65
N VAL A 168 17.11 -5.26 -8.40
CA VAL A 168 18.55 -5.23 -8.66
C VAL A 168 19.35 -4.89 -7.40
N GLU A 169 18.92 -3.87 -6.63
CA GLU A 169 19.60 -3.41 -5.42
C GLU A 169 19.61 -4.49 -4.32
N LEU A 170 18.48 -5.19 -4.15
CA LEU A 170 18.30 -6.21 -3.12
C LEU A 170 18.68 -7.62 -3.58
N SER A 171 19.18 -7.76 -4.81
CA SER A 171 19.69 -9.03 -5.31
C SER A 171 20.92 -9.46 -4.50
N PRO A 172 21.05 -10.75 -4.13
CA PRO A 172 22.24 -11.25 -3.43
C PRO A 172 23.52 -11.14 -4.27
N TYR A 173 23.40 -10.87 -5.58
CA TYR A 173 24.51 -10.67 -6.50
C TYR A 173 24.87 -9.20 -6.72
N SER A 174 24.26 -8.28 -5.98
CA SER A 174 24.56 -6.85 -6.08
C SER A 174 25.98 -6.57 -5.57
N ILE A 175 26.81 -5.92 -6.40
CA ILE A 175 28.23 -5.61 -6.10
C ILE A 175 28.38 -4.42 -5.13
N LYS A 176 27.28 -3.79 -4.69
CA LYS A 176 27.34 -2.64 -3.79
C LYS A 176 27.65 -3.07 -2.34
N THR A 177 28.72 -2.50 -1.79
CA THR A 177 29.27 -2.74 -0.45
C THR A 177 28.42 -2.20 0.70
N GLU A 178 27.44 -1.31 0.43
CA GLU A 178 26.44 -0.86 1.41
C GLU A 178 25.14 -1.65 1.21
N GLN A 179 25.20 -2.93 1.53
CA GLN A 179 24.01 -3.79 1.47
C GLN A 179 23.06 -3.34 2.58
N ARG A 180 21.82 -2.95 2.22
CA ARG A 180 20.77 -2.66 3.22
C ARG A 180 20.65 -3.89 4.12
N SER A 181 20.84 -3.72 5.43
CA SER A 181 20.90 -4.82 6.40
C SER A 181 19.53 -5.47 6.68
N GLY A 182 18.51 -5.28 5.85
CA GLY A 182 17.18 -5.81 6.11
C GLY A 182 16.32 -6.04 4.86
N ALA A 183 15.34 -6.92 5.01
CA ALA A 183 14.36 -7.22 3.98
C ALA A 183 13.41 -6.03 3.77
N LEU A 184 13.00 -5.80 2.52
CA LEU A 184 12.01 -4.78 2.20
C LEU A 184 10.62 -5.27 2.62
N ASP A 185 9.99 -4.60 3.59
CA ASP A 185 8.70 -5.02 4.14
C ASP A 185 7.51 -4.39 3.41
N LEU A 186 7.64 -3.11 3.05
CA LEU A 186 6.57 -2.33 2.44
C LEU A 186 7.04 -1.57 1.20
N VAL A 187 6.28 -1.67 0.11
CA VAL A 187 6.40 -0.79 -1.06
C VAL A 187 5.13 0.00 -1.20
N VAL A 188 5.24 1.32 -1.25
CA VAL A 188 4.11 2.23 -1.45
C VAL A 188 4.26 2.92 -2.80
N ILE A 189 3.20 2.93 -3.60
CA ILE A 189 3.10 3.72 -4.83
C ILE A 189 1.97 4.74 -4.63
N ASP A 190 2.33 5.99 -4.36
CA ASP A 190 1.37 7.06 -4.14
C ASP A 190 1.04 7.75 -5.46
N GLY A 191 -0.20 7.61 -5.94
CA GLY A 191 -0.65 8.19 -7.21
C GLY A 191 -0.34 7.31 -8.42
N PHE A 192 -0.63 6.01 -8.33
CA PHE A 192 -0.40 5.04 -9.42
C PHE A 192 -1.09 5.45 -10.74
N ALA A 193 -2.19 6.20 -10.66
CA ALA A 193 -2.98 6.67 -11.82
C ALA A 193 -2.85 8.19 -12.12
N ASP A 194 -2.11 8.95 -11.31
CA ASP A 194 -2.17 10.43 -11.32
C ASP A 194 -1.46 11.08 -12.52
N GLY A 195 -0.56 10.36 -13.19
CA GLY A 195 0.07 10.83 -14.45
C GLY A 195 -0.67 10.43 -15.73
N TYR A 196 -1.71 9.62 -15.65
CA TYR A 196 -1.83 8.56 -16.64
C TYR A 196 -3.11 8.54 -17.47
N TYR A 197 -4.19 9.24 -17.12
CA TYR A 197 -5.46 9.08 -17.84
C TYR A 197 -5.38 9.35 -19.37
N PRO A 198 -4.75 10.44 -19.85
CA PRO A 198 -4.67 10.70 -21.29
C PRO A 198 -3.66 9.81 -22.03
N GLN A 199 -2.54 9.46 -21.39
CA GLN A 199 -1.48 8.64 -22.00
C GLN A 199 -1.84 7.14 -21.99
N LEU A 200 -2.52 6.65 -20.93
CA LEU A 200 -3.08 5.29 -20.85
C LEU A 200 -3.96 4.98 -22.06
N TRP A 201 -4.94 5.84 -22.33
CA TRP A 201 -5.85 5.62 -23.44
C TRP A 201 -5.13 5.60 -24.79
N ALA A 202 -4.23 6.56 -25.02
CA ALA A 202 -3.50 6.69 -26.28
C ALA A 202 -2.46 5.59 -26.52
N ASP A 203 -1.82 5.07 -25.46
CA ASP A 203 -0.83 3.99 -25.54
C ASP A 203 -1.52 2.61 -25.67
N GLU A 204 -2.62 2.38 -24.94
CA GLU A 204 -3.41 1.14 -25.06
C GLU A 204 -4.11 1.02 -26.41
N GLU A 205 -4.64 2.12 -26.94
CA GLU A 205 -5.27 2.14 -28.26
C GLU A 205 -4.24 1.90 -29.39
N ARG A 206 -2.96 2.27 -29.17
CA ARG A 206 -1.84 1.91 -30.05
C ARG A 206 -1.46 0.44 -29.93
N GLY A 207 -1.37 -0.10 -28.70
CA GLY A 207 -1.06 -1.51 -28.46
C GLY A 207 -2.12 -2.48 -29.02
N ARG A 208 -3.41 -2.15 -28.91
CA ARG A 208 -4.51 -2.96 -29.51
C ARG A 208 -4.41 -3.05 -31.03
N LYS A 209 -3.92 -2.00 -31.70
CA LYS A 209 -3.73 -1.97 -33.16
C LYS A 209 -2.51 -2.76 -33.63
N GLN A 210 -1.59 -3.11 -32.72
CA GLN A 210 -0.36 -3.87 -33.02
C GLN A 210 -0.50 -5.39 -32.81
N HIS A 211 -1.64 -5.90 -32.35
CA HIS A 211 -1.89 -7.36 -32.23
C HIS A 211 -2.17 -8.07 -33.56
N GLY A 212 -1.68 -7.52 -34.67
CA GLY A 212 -1.46 -8.25 -35.91
C GLY A 212 0.03 -8.52 -36.07
N ASP A 213 0.41 -9.78 -35.95
CA ASP A 213 1.69 -10.39 -36.33
C ASP A 213 2.95 -10.24 -35.45
N ALA A 214 3.43 -11.43 -35.08
CA ALA A 214 4.82 -11.84 -34.79
C ALA A 214 5.46 -11.50 -33.43
N ALA A 215 6.07 -12.56 -32.88
CA ALA A 215 6.88 -12.62 -31.67
C ALA A 215 8.19 -11.80 -31.78
N ASN A 216 8.08 -10.47 -31.75
CA ASN A 216 9.23 -9.57 -31.77
C ASN A 216 9.55 -9.02 -30.37
N ILE A 217 10.84 -8.86 -30.12
CA ILE A 217 11.43 -8.27 -28.92
C ILE A 217 10.72 -6.94 -28.61
N ALA A 218 10.17 -6.82 -27.39
CA ALA A 218 9.44 -5.64 -26.94
C ALA A 218 10.34 -4.40 -27.02
N GLY A 219 10.03 -3.49 -27.94
CA GLY A 219 10.69 -2.18 -28.02
C GLY A 219 10.35 -1.29 -26.81
N PRO A 220 11.03 -0.15 -26.65
CA PRO A 220 10.76 0.79 -25.55
C PRO A 220 9.33 1.33 -25.54
N ASP A 221 8.59 1.23 -26.66
CA ASP A 221 7.18 1.61 -26.76
C ASP A 221 6.20 0.48 -26.43
N ALA A 222 6.71 -0.75 -26.21
CA ALA A 222 5.96 -1.91 -25.76
C ALA A 222 6.05 -2.13 -24.23
N VAL A 223 6.98 -1.43 -23.56
CA VAL A 223 6.91 -1.35 -22.10
C VAL A 223 5.60 -0.61 -21.77
N GLY A 224 4.95 -0.95 -20.66
CA GLY A 224 3.63 -0.40 -20.34
C GLY A 224 3.23 -0.76 -18.92
N VAL A 225 1.96 -0.55 -18.57
CA VAL A 225 1.41 -0.95 -17.26
C VAL A 225 1.71 -2.42 -16.96
N ARG A 226 1.64 -3.30 -17.97
CA ARG A 226 2.04 -4.71 -17.85
C ARG A 226 3.43 -4.89 -17.22
N GLN A 227 4.45 -4.14 -17.64
CA GLN A 227 5.79 -4.29 -17.08
C GLN A 227 5.84 -3.85 -15.60
N VAL A 228 5.14 -2.77 -15.26
CA VAL A 228 4.99 -2.32 -13.87
C VAL A 228 4.38 -3.43 -13.03
N MET A 229 3.32 -4.07 -13.54
CA MET A 229 2.65 -5.19 -12.87
C MET A 229 3.53 -6.43 -12.72
N GLU A 230 4.30 -6.79 -13.75
CA GLU A 230 5.26 -7.89 -13.69
C GLU A 230 6.31 -7.66 -12.60
N VAL A 231 6.84 -6.43 -12.51
CA VAL A 231 7.83 -6.08 -11.49
C VAL A 231 7.20 -6.06 -10.09
N ILE A 232 5.97 -5.55 -9.92
CA ILE A 232 5.23 -5.66 -8.66
C ILE A 232 5.04 -7.14 -8.28
N GLY A 233 4.72 -7.99 -9.25
CA GLY A 233 4.61 -9.44 -9.06
C GLY A 233 5.92 -10.06 -8.57
N GLN A 234 7.06 -9.67 -9.15
CA GLN A 234 8.39 -10.11 -8.71
C GLN A 234 8.70 -9.63 -7.28
N ILE A 235 8.48 -8.35 -6.97
CA ILE A 235 8.69 -7.80 -5.61
C ILE A 235 7.91 -8.62 -4.57
N ARG A 236 6.65 -8.95 -4.86
CA ARG A 236 5.81 -9.72 -3.95
C ARG A 236 6.26 -11.16 -3.79
N LYS A 237 6.65 -11.82 -4.88
CA LYS A 237 7.06 -13.23 -4.88
C LYS A 237 8.47 -13.43 -4.32
N ASP A 238 9.40 -12.58 -4.71
CA ASP A 238 10.83 -12.76 -4.42
C ASP A 238 11.21 -12.12 -3.07
N LEU A 239 10.60 -10.98 -2.73
CA LEU A 239 10.93 -10.26 -1.49
C LEU A 239 9.89 -10.48 -0.39
N GLY A 240 8.68 -10.93 -0.75
CA GLY A 240 7.57 -11.06 0.20
C GLY A 240 7.02 -9.71 0.67
N SER A 241 7.39 -8.59 0.03
CA SER A 241 6.97 -7.26 0.43
C SER A 241 5.46 -7.08 0.26
N VAL A 242 4.83 -6.37 1.19
CA VAL A 242 3.48 -5.85 1.01
C VAL A 242 3.57 -4.66 0.06
N VAL A 243 2.72 -4.62 -0.96
CA VAL A 243 2.69 -3.52 -1.92
C VAL A 243 1.36 -2.79 -1.79
N VAL A 244 1.39 -1.47 -1.58
CA VAL A 244 0.20 -0.63 -1.48
C VAL A 244 0.24 0.43 -2.56
N MET A 245 -0.83 0.53 -3.35
CA MET A 245 -0.93 1.50 -4.46
C MET A 245 -2.13 2.41 -4.21
N SER A 246 -1.92 3.72 -4.19
CA SER A 246 -3.03 4.68 -4.14
C SER A 246 -3.48 5.08 -5.54
N VAL A 247 -4.80 5.22 -5.68
CA VAL A 247 -5.47 5.47 -6.94
C VAL A 247 -6.59 6.49 -6.72
N GLN A 248 -6.73 7.41 -7.66
CA GLN A 248 -7.82 8.37 -7.65
C GLN A 248 -9.16 7.71 -8.06
N GLY A 249 -10.12 7.71 -7.16
CA GLY A 249 -11.49 7.28 -7.43
C GLY A 249 -12.29 8.38 -8.13
N LEU A 250 -12.56 8.23 -9.43
CA LEU A 250 -13.25 9.26 -10.22
C LEU A 250 -14.77 9.08 -10.28
N ARG A 251 -15.26 7.84 -10.43
CA ARG A 251 -16.70 7.55 -10.59
C ARG A 251 -17.08 6.23 -9.92
N THR A 252 -18.26 6.22 -9.30
CA THR A 252 -18.98 5.00 -8.95
C THR A 252 -20.05 4.76 -10.03
N THR A 253 -20.36 3.50 -10.34
CA THR A 253 -21.53 3.15 -11.17
C THR A 253 -22.56 2.46 -10.30
N SER A 254 -23.82 2.38 -10.76
CA SER A 254 -24.86 1.60 -10.07
C SER A 254 -24.44 0.14 -9.84
N GLU A 255 -23.60 -0.42 -10.72
CA GLU A 255 -23.09 -1.79 -10.62
C GLU A 255 -21.93 -1.94 -9.63
N THR A 256 -21.13 -0.89 -9.41
CA THR A 256 -19.97 -0.95 -8.50
C THR A 256 -20.21 -0.27 -7.17
N GLN A 257 -21.31 0.48 -6.99
CA GLN A 257 -21.62 1.13 -5.71
C GLN A 257 -21.63 0.11 -4.56
N PRO A 258 -21.02 0.44 -3.42
CA PRO A 258 -20.41 1.74 -3.03
C PRO A 258 -18.97 1.99 -3.54
N PHE A 259 -18.37 1.09 -4.31
CA PHE A 259 -16.99 1.16 -4.79
C PHE A 259 -16.81 1.98 -6.07
N TYR A 260 -15.63 2.59 -6.17
CA TYR A 260 -15.18 3.20 -7.41
C TYR A 260 -14.93 2.14 -8.48
N LEU A 261 -15.08 2.54 -9.74
CA LEU A 261 -14.72 1.71 -10.88
C LEU A 261 -13.25 1.27 -10.79
N PRO A 262 -12.91 0.08 -11.33
CA PRO A 262 -11.53 -0.29 -11.59
C PRO A 262 -10.82 0.83 -12.35
N HIS A 263 -9.67 1.26 -11.85
CA HIS A 263 -8.93 2.36 -12.47
C HIS A 263 -8.15 1.95 -13.72
N LEU A 264 -7.85 0.65 -13.88
CA LEU A 264 -7.29 0.15 -15.11
C LEU A 264 -8.41 -0.27 -16.08
N PRO A 265 -8.41 0.23 -17.32
CA PRO A 265 -9.32 -0.25 -18.35
C PRO A 265 -8.99 -1.70 -18.77
N SER A 266 -9.91 -2.32 -19.49
CA SER A 266 -9.65 -3.58 -20.19
C SER A 266 -8.39 -3.46 -21.06
N PRO A 267 -7.42 -4.38 -20.98
CA PRO A 267 -7.60 -5.80 -20.64
C PRO A 267 -7.15 -6.20 -19.22
N TYR A 268 -6.85 -5.24 -18.34
CA TYR A 268 -6.39 -5.56 -16.98
C TYR A 268 -7.60 -5.91 -16.10
N PRO A 269 -7.79 -7.19 -15.76
CA PRO A 269 -8.92 -7.60 -14.99
C PRO A 269 -8.76 -7.18 -13.54
N ASN A 270 -9.76 -6.49 -13.03
CA ASN A 270 -9.93 -6.31 -11.60
C ASN A 270 -10.68 -7.55 -11.07
N PRO A 271 -10.17 -8.29 -10.07
CA PRO A 271 -10.87 -9.46 -9.52
C PRO A 271 -12.23 -9.10 -8.91
N PHE A 272 -12.49 -7.83 -8.62
CA PHE A 272 -13.75 -7.32 -8.13
C PHE A 272 -14.70 -6.82 -9.24
N SER A 273 -14.30 -6.87 -10.52
CA SER A 273 -15.21 -6.54 -11.62
C SER A 273 -16.11 -7.74 -11.94
N ILE A 274 -17.37 -7.47 -12.30
CA ILE A 274 -18.33 -8.49 -12.70
C ILE A 274 -17.95 -8.95 -14.11
N SER A 275 -16.97 -9.86 -14.19
CA SER A 275 -16.62 -10.56 -15.42
C SER A 275 -17.78 -11.46 -15.83
N LYS A 276 -18.41 -11.18 -16.99
CA LYS A 276 -19.35 -12.13 -17.63
C LYS A 276 -18.65 -13.41 -18.13
N SER A 277 -17.31 -13.42 -18.12
CA SER A 277 -16.44 -14.46 -18.70
C SER A 277 -15.86 -15.45 -17.68
N GLY A 278 -16.32 -15.46 -16.42
CA GLY A 278 -15.82 -16.37 -15.38
C GLY A 278 -14.50 -15.90 -14.74
N PRO A 279 -13.94 -16.69 -13.79
CA PRO A 279 -12.70 -16.38 -13.10
C PRO A 279 -11.51 -16.42 -14.08
N ILE A 280 -10.67 -15.39 -14.03
CA ILE A 280 -9.54 -15.25 -14.95
C ILE A 280 -8.38 -16.10 -14.43
N SER A 281 -7.92 -17.03 -15.26
CA SER A 281 -6.80 -17.91 -14.93
C SER A 281 -5.55 -17.11 -14.53
N ARG A 282 -4.85 -17.57 -13.50
CA ARG A 282 -3.51 -17.09 -13.09
C ARG A 282 -2.47 -17.18 -14.19
N SER A 283 -2.69 -18.05 -15.19
CA SER A 283 -1.84 -18.17 -16.37
C SER A 283 -2.06 -17.04 -17.39
N ASN A 284 -3.12 -16.24 -17.23
CA ASN A 284 -3.34 -15.08 -18.10
C ASN A 284 -2.26 -14.02 -17.81
N PRO A 285 -1.51 -13.56 -18.83
CA PRO A 285 -0.48 -12.53 -18.64
C PRO A 285 -1.04 -11.18 -18.16
N THR A 286 -2.36 -10.95 -18.26
CA THR A 286 -3.01 -9.76 -17.70
C THR A 286 -3.55 -9.97 -16.29
N TYR A 287 -3.50 -11.19 -15.73
CA TYR A 287 -4.01 -11.51 -14.40
C TYR A 287 -3.36 -10.63 -13.32
N TRP A 288 -4.20 -9.91 -12.59
CA TRP A 288 -3.78 -9.08 -11.48
C TRP A 288 -4.03 -9.82 -10.16
N PRO A 289 -2.99 -10.20 -9.39
CA PRO A 289 -3.19 -10.83 -8.09
C PRO A 289 -3.49 -9.78 -7.01
N LEU A 290 -4.37 -8.82 -7.31
CA LEU A 290 -4.91 -7.88 -6.33
C LEU A 290 -5.72 -8.69 -5.33
N ASN A 291 -5.39 -8.60 -4.04
CA ASN A 291 -6.06 -9.42 -3.02
C ASN A 291 -6.73 -8.58 -1.94
N ILE A 292 -6.42 -7.28 -1.86
CA ILE A 292 -7.11 -6.33 -0.99
C ILE A 292 -7.43 -5.07 -1.77
N GLN A 293 -8.70 -4.66 -1.76
CA GLN A 293 -9.07 -3.31 -2.19
C GLN A 293 -9.69 -2.56 -1.02
N ILE A 294 -9.14 -1.39 -0.73
CA ILE A 294 -9.62 -0.45 0.26
C ILE A 294 -10.18 0.76 -0.48
N THR A 295 -11.46 1.06 -0.28
CA THR A 295 -12.09 2.28 -0.79
C THR A 295 -12.34 3.25 0.36
N LEU A 296 -11.71 4.42 0.30
CA LEU A 296 -11.95 5.50 1.24
C LEU A 296 -13.10 6.37 0.74
N LEU A 297 -14.16 6.43 1.54
CA LEU A 297 -15.32 7.28 1.30
C LEU A 297 -15.06 8.73 1.70
N GLY A 298 -13.94 8.97 2.40
CA GLY A 298 -13.54 10.26 2.92
C GLY A 298 -14.18 10.57 4.27
N ARG A 299 -14.28 11.87 4.56
CA ARG A 299 -14.91 12.35 5.79
C ARG A 299 -16.41 12.04 5.72
N ALA A 300 -16.99 11.59 6.83
CA ALA A 300 -18.44 11.35 6.94
C ALA A 300 -19.31 12.61 6.67
N ARG A 301 -18.70 13.80 6.54
CA ARG A 301 -19.32 15.05 6.08
C ARG A 301 -18.45 15.67 4.98
N SER A 302 -19.07 16.03 3.86
CA SER A 302 -18.39 16.43 2.62
C SER A 302 -17.61 17.75 2.75
N LEU A 303 -16.35 17.74 2.34
CA LEU A 303 -15.55 18.94 2.04
C LEU A 303 -14.75 18.67 0.76
N GLN A 304 -14.87 19.53 -0.25
CA GLN A 304 -13.97 19.52 -1.40
C GLN A 304 -12.78 20.42 -1.08
N LEU A 305 -11.57 19.88 -1.15
CA LEU A 305 -10.33 20.63 -0.96
C LEU A 305 -9.66 20.92 -2.32
N PRO A 306 -8.97 22.06 -2.45
CA PRO A 306 -8.07 22.32 -3.58
C PRO A 306 -7.00 21.22 -3.72
N GLY A 307 -6.61 20.90 -4.95
CA GLY A 307 -5.71 19.77 -5.24
C GLY A 307 -4.26 19.91 -4.75
N ASP A 308 -3.84 21.12 -4.40
CA ASP A 308 -2.53 21.47 -3.86
C ASP A 308 -2.48 21.41 -2.32
N THR A 309 -3.63 21.29 -1.67
CA THR A 309 -3.75 21.29 -0.21
C THR A 309 -3.90 19.85 0.29
N THR A 310 -2.95 19.37 1.11
CA THR A 310 -3.12 18.05 1.72
C THR A 310 -4.24 18.10 2.76
N LEU A 311 -4.92 16.97 2.99
CA LEU A 311 -5.96 16.90 4.00
C LEU A 311 -5.45 17.32 5.39
N ILE A 312 -4.24 16.93 5.74
CA ILE A 312 -3.62 17.30 7.02
C ILE A 312 -3.42 18.82 7.11
N ASP A 313 -3.01 19.48 6.02
CA ASP A 313 -2.86 20.93 6.00
C ASP A 313 -4.20 21.64 6.14
N ALA A 314 -5.24 21.14 5.47
CA ALA A 314 -6.60 21.68 5.60
C ALA A 314 -7.13 21.54 7.04
N LEU A 315 -6.91 20.37 7.66
CA LEU A 315 -7.28 20.14 9.06
C LEU A 315 -6.49 21.02 10.03
N ARG A 316 -5.23 21.32 9.74
CA ARG A 316 -4.43 22.26 10.54
C ARG A 316 -4.94 23.69 10.42
N SER A 317 -5.21 24.16 9.21
CA SER A 317 -5.78 25.50 8.99
C SER A 317 -7.07 25.65 9.79
N LYS A 318 -7.95 24.65 9.69
CA LYS A 318 -9.18 24.60 10.47
C LYS A 318 -8.91 24.56 11.98
N ALA A 319 -7.99 23.72 12.44
CA ALA A 319 -7.64 23.63 13.86
C ALA A 319 -7.07 24.94 14.42
N HIS A 320 -6.31 25.70 13.62
CA HIS A 320 -5.84 27.03 13.99
C HIS A 320 -7.00 28.01 14.14
N GLU A 321 -7.93 28.07 13.17
CA GLU A 321 -9.15 28.89 13.26
C GLU A 321 -10.03 28.51 14.46
N THR A 322 -10.15 27.21 14.76
CA THR A 322 -10.90 26.67 15.89
C THR A 322 -10.22 27.01 17.22
N LYS A 323 -8.88 26.95 17.30
CA LYS A 323 -8.08 27.37 18.46
C LYS A 323 -8.21 28.88 18.72
N GLU A 324 -8.20 29.71 17.67
CA GLU A 324 -8.47 31.16 17.79
C GLU A 324 -9.87 31.46 18.35
N LYS A 325 -10.83 30.57 18.09
CA LYS A 325 -12.21 30.64 18.61
C LYS A 325 -12.39 29.96 19.98
N GLY A 326 -11.33 29.38 20.57
CA GLY A 326 -11.39 28.70 21.87
C GLY A 326 -12.08 27.33 21.85
N GLU A 327 -12.33 26.77 20.67
CA GLU A 327 -12.94 25.44 20.50
C GLU A 327 -11.86 24.34 20.50
N LYS A 328 -12.17 23.15 21.05
CA LYS A 328 -11.24 22.01 20.98
C LYS A 328 -11.18 21.48 19.55
N ALA A 329 -9.97 21.34 19.00
CA ALA A 329 -9.76 20.73 17.69
C ALA A 329 -10.28 19.28 17.69
N GLN A 330 -11.40 19.06 16.99
CA GLN A 330 -12.03 17.75 16.89
C GLN A 330 -11.38 16.96 15.74
N SER A 331 -11.00 15.71 16.01
CA SER A 331 -10.55 14.81 14.94
C SER A 331 -11.72 14.42 14.05
N ASP A 332 -11.46 14.32 12.75
CA ASP A 332 -12.49 13.98 11.79
C ASP A 332 -12.54 12.47 11.59
N LYS A 333 -13.75 11.89 11.70
CA LYS A 333 -14.00 10.48 11.42
C LYS A 333 -14.05 10.24 9.90
N TYR A 334 -13.25 9.28 9.45
CA TYR A 334 -13.19 8.80 8.07
C TYR A 334 -13.75 7.39 8.00
N GLU A 335 -14.41 7.10 6.89
CA GLU A 335 -14.99 5.79 6.61
C GLU A 335 -14.31 5.16 5.41
N GLY A 336 -14.06 3.86 5.53
CA GLY A 336 -13.53 3.04 4.45
C GLY A 336 -14.31 1.74 4.31
N LEU A 337 -14.20 1.16 3.13
CA LEU A 337 -14.71 -0.16 2.79
C LEU A 337 -13.54 -1.03 2.36
N VAL A 338 -13.52 -2.28 2.77
CA VAL A 338 -12.51 -3.25 2.33
C VAL A 338 -13.18 -4.44 1.65
N ARG A 339 -12.60 -4.86 0.53
CA ARG A 339 -12.92 -6.10 -0.17
C ARG A 339 -11.67 -6.96 -0.27
N LEU A 340 -11.88 -8.26 -0.15
CA LEU A 340 -10.82 -9.25 -0.11
C LEU A 340 -11.06 -10.32 -1.16
N VAL A 341 -9.98 -10.86 -1.71
CA VAL A 341 -10.03 -11.97 -2.66
C VAL A 341 -9.20 -13.12 -2.11
N ASN A 342 -9.72 -14.33 -2.25
CA ASN A 342 -8.97 -15.54 -1.97
C ASN A 342 -7.91 -15.79 -3.05
N VAL A 343 -7.02 -16.73 -2.77
CA VAL A 343 -6.04 -17.32 -3.69
C VAL A 343 -6.70 -17.69 -5.02
N ASP A 344 -7.91 -18.25 -4.99
CA ASP A 344 -8.63 -18.72 -6.19
C ASP A 344 -9.36 -17.61 -6.97
N GLY A 345 -9.25 -16.35 -6.54
CA GLY A 345 -9.94 -15.22 -7.19
C GLY A 345 -11.37 -14.99 -6.71
N GLU A 346 -11.87 -15.80 -5.78
CA GLU A 346 -13.20 -15.63 -5.19
C GLU A 346 -13.20 -14.49 -4.16
N ILE A 347 -14.26 -13.67 -4.16
CA ILE A 347 -14.43 -12.60 -3.17
C ILE A 347 -14.70 -13.23 -1.79
N LEU A 348 -13.92 -12.84 -0.80
CA LEU A 348 -14.13 -13.21 0.59
C LEU A 348 -15.10 -12.21 1.25
N GLY A 349 -16.11 -12.74 1.94
CA GLY A 349 -17.11 -11.94 2.64
C GLY A 349 -18.21 -11.38 1.74
N LYS A 350 -18.71 -10.19 2.08
CA LYS A 350 -19.82 -9.54 1.35
C LYS A 350 -19.31 -8.78 0.12
N ARG A 351 -20.06 -8.81 -0.98
CA ARG A 351 -19.75 -8.02 -2.19
C ARG A 351 -19.73 -6.51 -1.94
N GLU A 352 -20.53 -6.05 -0.97
CA GLU A 352 -20.59 -4.66 -0.50
C GLU A 352 -19.33 -4.25 0.30
N GLY A 353 -18.44 -5.20 0.57
CA GLY A 353 -17.28 -5.07 1.45
C GLY A 353 -17.67 -4.93 2.92
N ALA A 354 -16.64 -4.86 3.75
CA ALA A 354 -16.77 -4.61 5.18
C ALA A 354 -16.33 -3.18 5.49
N LYS A 355 -17.07 -2.53 6.39
CA LYS A 355 -16.81 -1.15 6.81
C LYS A 355 -15.72 -1.13 7.88
N PHE A 356 -14.86 -0.14 7.79
CA PHE A 356 -13.93 0.21 8.86
C PHE A 356 -13.86 1.73 8.98
N HIS A 357 -13.28 2.21 10.07
CA HIS A 357 -13.19 3.63 10.36
C HIS A 357 -11.88 3.96 11.05
N PHE A 358 -11.49 5.22 10.91
CA PHE A 358 -10.29 5.79 11.51
C PHE A 358 -10.46 7.30 11.66
N HIS A 359 -9.67 7.91 12.51
CA HIS A 359 -9.70 9.35 12.73
C HIS A 359 -8.49 10.00 12.08
N ILE A 360 -8.67 11.22 11.55
CA ILE A 360 -7.56 12.05 11.11
C ILE A 360 -7.63 13.37 11.88
N GLY A 361 -6.53 13.69 12.56
CA GLY A 361 -6.31 14.94 13.27
C GLY A 361 -5.21 15.80 12.64
N GLU A 362 -4.79 16.85 13.36
CA GLU A 362 -3.77 17.81 12.91
C GLU A 362 -2.39 17.17 12.62
N ASN A 363 -2.10 16.00 13.21
CA ASN A 363 -0.82 15.31 13.08
C ASN A 363 -0.87 14.03 12.25
N GLY A 364 -2.00 13.75 11.61
CA GLY A 364 -2.21 12.55 10.79
C GLY A 364 -3.26 11.62 11.37
N LEU A 365 -3.11 10.32 11.06
CA LEU A 365 -4.06 9.29 11.46
C LEU A 365 -3.99 9.04 12.98
N GLN A 366 -5.15 9.01 13.63
CA GLN A 366 -5.34 8.72 15.04
C GLN A 366 -6.20 7.46 15.14
N VAL A 367 -5.71 6.44 15.84
CA VAL A 367 -6.36 5.12 15.85
C VAL A 367 -6.88 4.70 17.23
N TRP A 368 -6.47 5.38 18.30
CA TRP A 368 -6.49 4.81 19.65
C TRP A 368 -7.56 5.39 20.58
N SER A 369 -8.63 5.98 20.04
CA SER A 369 -9.67 6.63 20.86
C SER A 369 -11.08 6.17 20.51
N ASP A 370 -11.31 4.86 20.48
CA ASP A 370 -12.64 4.26 20.57
C ASP A 370 -12.89 3.72 21.99
N SER A 371 -12.45 4.46 23.02
CA SER A 371 -12.79 4.21 24.42
C SER A 371 -14.07 4.92 24.81
#